data_AF-A0A6L5BBW6-F1
#
_entry.id   AF-A0A6L5BBW6-F1
#
_cell.length_a   1.000
_cell.length_b   1.000
_cell.length_c   1.000
_cell.angle_alpha   90.00
_cell.angle_beta   90.00
_cell.angle_gamma   90.00
#
_symmetry.space_group_name_H-M   'P 1'
#
loop_
_entity.id
_entity.type
_entity.pdbx_description
1 polymer ?
#
loop_
_entity_poly.entity_id
_entity_poly.type
_entity_poly.pdbx_seq_one_letter_code
_entity_poly.pdbx_strand_id
1 'polypeptide(L)'
;MLMIYMQQQQQYVTTNHDDGHSLLLKLSENDPLFHKKKKLLQLLGISPDECIHLKAPYTAVVLNSVLDQLLQKARIMTFNEVDLYFDATDVIQLVKFNNPRNELEALHSVLLLIDNSILSAKHLRVDVLQDLREMILDKINALGNKIRQDTVLAQNVSCDKETCLLQWGEGAGVQTKLDIAYVEGAGRGAIARENLKAGDIALEIPVTVIISEEAVHKSDMFPILEKFEGITSETMLLLWSMKEKHNRDSNFKFYFDALPAVFNTGLSFGVDALLELDGTLLLEEIVQAKEHLRSQYDELFPALYHDHPDIFPPDLYTWEHFLWACELWYSNSMKVVFPDERFQTCLVPVAGFLNHSINPHIMQYGKVDSTTNSLKFPLSRPCNAGEQCFLSYGKLSCSHVVTFYGFSTQADNPYDVIPIDLHDADDSENGSQMSDWTMHMVRGMQIGKRNDHKSIKGAPETCIYTLSKLIRMETQKQPLIV
;
A
#
# COMPACT_ATOMS: atom_id res chain seq x y z
N MET A 1 5.30 12.19 2.65
CA MET A 1 4.36 11.43 3.50
C MET A 1 3.12 11.08 2.69
N LEU A 2 2.81 9.79 2.68
CA LEU A 2 2.32 9.06 1.52
C LEU A 2 0.81 8.82 1.56
N MET A 3 0.11 9.26 0.50
CA MET A 3 -1.27 8.87 0.23
C MET A 3 -1.31 7.40 -0.19
N ILE A 4 -1.37 6.49 0.78
CA ILE A 4 -1.97 5.18 0.54
C ILE A 4 -3.46 5.46 0.33
N TYR A 5 -3.89 5.33 -0.92
CA TYR A 5 -5.29 5.45 -1.35
C TYR A 5 -6.17 4.63 -0.39
N MET A 6 -7.07 5.30 0.33
CA MET A 6 -8.19 4.60 0.94
C MET A 6 -8.97 3.93 -0.19
N GLN A 7 -9.00 2.60 -0.19
CA GLN A 7 -9.97 1.88 -1.02
C GLN A 7 -11.36 2.24 -0.50
N GLN A 8 -12.16 2.82 -1.39
CA GLN A 8 -13.53 3.23 -1.09
C GLN A 8 -14.35 2.01 -0.67
N GLN A 9 -15.04 2.12 0.46
CA GLN A 9 -16.04 1.12 0.83
C GLN A 9 -17.15 1.11 -0.22
N GLN A 10 -17.22 0.03 -0.99
CA GLN A 10 -18.37 -0.25 -1.85
C GLN A 10 -19.57 -0.60 -0.96
N GLN A 11 -20.72 0.00 -1.25
CA GLN A 11 -21.98 -0.37 -0.61
C GLN A 11 -22.57 -1.59 -1.33
N TYR A 12 -22.72 -2.68 -0.58
CA TYR A 12 -23.38 -3.89 -1.05
C TYR A 12 -24.83 -3.88 -0.57
N VAL A 13 -25.79 -4.17 -1.46
CA VAL A 13 -27.21 -4.27 -1.09
C VAL A 13 -27.75 -5.61 -1.57
N THR A 14 -28.39 -6.34 -0.66
CA THR A 14 -29.03 -7.63 -0.93
C THR A 14 -30.52 -7.51 -0.61
N THR A 15 -31.38 -7.82 -1.58
CA THR A 15 -32.84 -7.81 -1.37
C THR A 15 -33.42 -9.20 -1.61
N ASN A 16 -34.20 -9.67 -0.64
CA ASN A 16 -34.93 -10.94 -0.72
C ASN A 16 -36.38 -10.65 -1.11
N HIS A 17 -36.78 -10.99 -2.34
CA HIS A 17 -38.19 -11.03 -2.73
C HIS A 17 -38.67 -12.49 -2.85
N ASP A 18 -40.00 -12.69 -2.74
CA ASP A 18 -40.63 -14.01 -2.68
C ASP A 18 -40.45 -14.87 -3.96
N ASP A 19 -40.09 -14.27 -5.11
CA ASP A 19 -39.90 -14.98 -6.39
C ASP A 19 -38.46 -14.95 -6.97
N GLY A 20 -37.46 -14.41 -6.24
CA GLY A 20 -36.07 -14.37 -6.73
C GLY A 20 -35.08 -13.75 -5.75
N HIS A 21 -33.80 -14.12 -5.85
CA HIS A 21 -32.71 -13.48 -5.10
C HIS A 21 -31.97 -12.52 -6.03
N SER A 22 -31.75 -11.29 -5.57
CA SER A 22 -31.10 -10.24 -6.33
C SER A 22 -29.76 -9.87 -5.71
N LEU A 23 -28.73 -9.82 -6.55
CA LEU A 23 -27.40 -9.36 -6.21
C LEU A 23 -27.18 -7.97 -6.81
N LEU A 24 -26.85 -6.99 -5.97
CA LEU A 24 -26.57 -5.62 -6.40
C LEU A 24 -25.19 -5.17 -5.93
N LEU A 25 -24.29 -4.97 -6.89
CA LEU A 25 -23.11 -4.12 -6.71
C LEU A 25 -23.52 -2.67 -6.95
N LYS A 26 -23.52 -1.81 -5.93
CA LYS A 26 -23.87 -0.39 -6.09
C LYS A 26 -22.61 0.45 -6.31
N LEU A 27 -22.64 1.33 -7.31
CA LEU A 27 -21.59 2.34 -7.50
C LEU A 27 -21.72 3.40 -6.40
N SER A 28 -20.65 3.62 -5.63
CA SER A 28 -20.65 4.58 -4.52
C SER A 28 -20.82 6.01 -5.03
N GLU A 29 -21.80 6.74 -4.52
CA GLU A 29 -22.02 8.16 -4.86
C GLU A 29 -20.88 9.07 -4.38
N ASN A 30 -20.06 8.58 -3.44
CA ASN A 30 -18.86 9.27 -2.95
C ASN A 30 -17.63 9.03 -3.84
N ASP A 31 -17.72 8.22 -4.89
CA ASP A 31 -16.64 8.00 -5.85
C ASP A 31 -16.39 9.30 -6.65
N PRO A 32 -15.17 9.88 -6.64
CA PRO A 32 -14.88 11.09 -7.40
C PRO A 32 -15.07 10.91 -8.92
N LEU A 33 -15.05 9.67 -9.40
CA LEU A 33 -15.26 9.30 -10.80
C LEU A 33 -16.68 8.78 -11.06
N PHE A 34 -17.60 8.93 -10.10
CA PHE A 34 -18.98 8.44 -10.17
C PHE A 34 -19.65 8.74 -11.50
N HIS A 35 -19.64 10.01 -11.95
CA HIS A 35 -20.30 10.41 -13.18
C HIS A 35 -19.69 9.77 -14.45
N LYS A 36 -18.35 9.65 -14.50
CA LYS A 36 -17.66 9.02 -15.64
C LYS A 36 -17.97 7.53 -15.69
N LYS A 37 -17.87 6.82 -14.56
CA LYS A 37 -18.18 5.39 -14.43
C LYS A 37 -19.66 5.09 -14.71
N LYS A 38 -20.57 5.91 -14.18
CA LYS A 38 -22.01 5.81 -14.44
C LYS A 38 -22.34 5.92 -15.92
N LYS A 39 -21.74 6.89 -16.62
CA LYS A 39 -21.92 7.06 -18.06
C LYS A 39 -21.39 5.85 -18.85
N LEU A 40 -20.24 5.30 -18.46
CA LEU A 40 -19.67 4.11 -19.09
C LEU A 40 -20.57 2.88 -18.91
N LEU A 41 -21.10 2.65 -17.71
CA LEU A 41 -22.08 1.59 -17.44
C LEU A 41 -23.31 1.72 -18.35
N GLN A 42 -23.85 2.95 -18.47
CA GLN A 42 -25.01 3.23 -19.34
C GLN A 42 -24.71 2.97 -20.83
N LEU A 43 -23.51 3.32 -21.31
CA LEU A 43 -23.09 3.05 -22.69
C LEU A 43 -23.00 1.55 -22.99
N LEU A 44 -22.65 0.75 -21.98
CA LEU A 44 -22.60 -0.71 -22.06
C LEU A 44 -23.97 -1.38 -21.85
N GLY A 45 -25.04 -0.59 -21.69
CA GLY A 45 -26.38 -1.10 -21.42
C GLY A 45 -26.56 -1.69 -20.03
N ILE A 46 -25.66 -1.42 -19.08
CA ILE A 46 -25.73 -1.90 -17.70
C ILE A 46 -26.30 -0.76 -16.84
N SER A 47 -27.45 -0.97 -16.20
CA SER A 47 -27.97 0.06 -15.30
C SER A 47 -27.19 0.08 -13.97
N PRO A 48 -26.77 1.26 -13.47
CA PRO A 48 -25.97 1.38 -12.23
C PRO A 48 -26.65 0.78 -11.00
N ASP A 49 -27.98 0.85 -10.95
CA ASP A 49 -28.81 0.37 -9.83
C ASP A 49 -29.49 -0.98 -10.15
N GLU A 50 -29.12 -1.60 -11.27
CA GLU A 50 -29.70 -2.87 -11.70
C GLU A 50 -29.29 -4.01 -10.78
N CYS A 51 -30.31 -4.69 -10.25
CA CYS A 51 -30.16 -5.94 -9.54
C CYS A 51 -29.99 -7.08 -10.56
N ILE A 52 -28.97 -7.91 -10.36
CA ILE A 52 -28.81 -9.12 -11.14
C ILE A 52 -29.61 -10.23 -10.44
N HIS A 53 -30.61 -10.76 -11.14
CA HIS A 53 -31.55 -11.72 -10.58
C HIS A 53 -31.10 -13.16 -10.83
N LEU A 54 -31.04 -13.95 -9.76
CA LEU A 54 -30.87 -15.41 -9.83
C LEU A 54 -32.21 -16.07 -10.20
N LYS A 55 -32.36 -16.47 -11.46
CA LYS A 55 -33.56 -17.15 -11.98
C LYS A 55 -33.27 -18.63 -12.23
N ALA A 56 -34.20 -19.49 -11.83
CA ALA A 56 -34.15 -20.91 -12.18
C ALA A 56 -34.33 -21.11 -13.70
N PRO A 57 -33.70 -22.13 -14.31
CA PRO A 57 -32.88 -23.17 -13.69
C PRO A 57 -31.43 -22.74 -13.40
N TYR A 58 -30.90 -23.15 -12.24
CA TYR A 58 -29.53 -22.84 -11.79
C TYR A 58 -28.48 -23.75 -12.44
N THR A 59 -28.42 -23.73 -13.77
CA THR A 59 -27.37 -24.46 -14.51
C THR A 59 -26.04 -23.70 -14.44
N ALA A 60 -24.91 -24.41 -14.58
CA ALA A 60 -23.58 -23.80 -14.61
C ALA A 60 -23.46 -22.68 -15.67
N VAL A 61 -24.19 -22.78 -16.80
CA VAL A 61 -24.22 -21.75 -17.85
C VAL A 61 -24.90 -20.47 -17.35
N VAL A 62 -26.02 -20.60 -16.65
CA VAL A 62 -26.76 -19.46 -16.08
C VAL A 62 -25.94 -18.78 -14.98
N LEU A 63 -25.32 -19.57 -14.09
CA LEU A 63 -24.47 -19.04 -13.02
C LEU A 63 -23.23 -18.32 -13.57
N ASN A 64 -22.59 -18.86 -14.62
CA ASN A 64 -21.49 -18.17 -15.30
C ASN A 64 -21.94 -16.85 -15.91
N SER A 65 -23.10 -16.82 -16.57
CA SER A 65 -23.64 -15.58 -17.15
C SER A 65 -23.92 -14.51 -16.07
N VAL A 66 -24.43 -14.91 -14.90
CA VAL A 66 -24.63 -14.00 -13.77
C VAL A 66 -23.30 -13.46 -13.25
N LEU A 67 -22.32 -14.34 -13.10
CA LEU A 67 -20.98 -13.97 -12.62
C LEU A 67 -20.27 -13.02 -13.60
N ASP A 68 -20.40 -13.26 -14.91
CA ASP A 68 -19.81 -12.40 -15.94
C ASP A 68 -20.41 -10.98 -15.91
N GLN A 69 -21.72 -10.86 -15.70
CA GLN A 69 -22.39 -9.56 -15.53
C GLN A 69 -21.91 -8.83 -14.27
N LEU A 70 -21.83 -9.54 -13.13
CA LEU A 70 -21.31 -9.00 -11.88
C LEU A 70 -19.86 -8.52 -12.04
N LEU A 71 -19.01 -9.33 -12.68
CA LEU A 71 -17.61 -9.00 -12.92
C LEU A 71 -17.43 -7.83 -13.87
N GLN A 72 -18.21 -7.74 -14.95
CA GLN A 72 -18.16 -6.59 -15.84
C GLN A 72 -18.47 -5.28 -15.09
N LYS A 73 -19.48 -5.31 -14.21
CA LYS A 73 -19.83 -4.17 -13.37
C LYS A 73 -18.72 -3.86 -12.35
N ALA A 74 -18.21 -4.88 -11.66
CA ALA A 74 -17.13 -4.74 -10.68
C ALA A 74 -15.86 -4.15 -11.30
N ARG A 75 -15.45 -4.59 -12.49
CA ARG A 75 -14.28 -4.06 -13.21
C ARG A 75 -14.38 -2.54 -13.43
N ILE A 76 -15.52 -2.07 -13.93
CA ILE A 76 -15.74 -0.63 -14.17
C ILE A 76 -15.68 0.16 -12.86
N MET A 77 -16.11 -0.44 -11.74
CA MET A 77 -16.00 0.18 -10.42
C MET A 77 -14.54 0.34 -9.98
N THR A 78 -13.63 -0.56 -10.39
CA THR A 78 -12.19 -0.47 -10.05
C THR A 78 -11.40 0.54 -10.88
N PHE A 79 -11.96 1.04 -11.98
CA PHE A 79 -11.26 1.93 -12.91
C PHE A 79 -10.85 3.25 -12.24
N ASN A 80 -9.61 3.67 -12.50
CA ASN A 80 -9.09 4.98 -12.16
C ASN A 80 -9.23 5.94 -13.37
N GLU A 81 -8.68 7.15 -13.26
CA GLU A 81 -8.77 8.15 -14.33
C GLU A 81 -8.07 7.73 -15.63
N VAL A 82 -6.94 7.04 -15.52
CA VAL A 82 -6.16 6.54 -16.66
C VAL A 82 -6.93 5.44 -17.37
N ASP A 83 -7.45 4.48 -16.60
CA ASP A 83 -8.28 3.39 -17.11
C ASP A 83 -9.48 3.98 -17.88
N LEU A 84 -10.16 4.98 -17.31
CA LEU A 84 -11.28 5.65 -17.98
C LEU A 84 -10.88 6.48 -19.21
N TYR A 85 -9.66 6.99 -19.28
CA TYR A 85 -9.21 7.82 -20.40
C TYR A 85 -8.84 6.97 -21.62
N PHE A 86 -8.04 5.92 -21.41
CA PHE A 86 -7.58 5.06 -22.50
C PHE A 86 -8.60 3.99 -22.90
N ASP A 87 -9.39 3.46 -21.95
CA ASP A 87 -10.25 2.30 -22.21
C ASP A 87 -11.70 2.66 -22.57
N ALA A 88 -12.13 3.91 -22.36
CA ALA A 88 -13.48 4.34 -22.75
C ALA A 88 -13.67 4.45 -24.27
N THR A 89 -12.58 4.48 -25.06
CA THR A 89 -12.61 4.60 -26.52
C THR A 89 -12.73 3.26 -27.26
N ASP A 90 -12.26 2.15 -26.69
CA ASP A 90 -12.36 0.79 -27.27
C ASP A 90 -13.45 -0.05 -26.58
N VAL A 91 -14.69 0.48 -26.62
CA VAL A 91 -15.89 -0.09 -25.97
C VAL A 91 -16.18 -1.55 -26.38
N ILE A 92 -15.55 -2.05 -27.45
CA ILE A 92 -15.77 -3.37 -28.05
C ILE A 92 -14.73 -4.42 -27.58
N GLN A 93 -13.60 -4.03 -26.96
CA GLN A 93 -12.58 -4.96 -26.42
C GLN A 93 -12.40 -4.92 -24.90
N LEU A 94 -13.37 -4.33 -24.16
CA LEU A 94 -13.39 -4.09 -22.69
C LEU A 94 -13.27 -5.33 -21.76
N VAL A 95 -12.71 -6.45 -22.22
CA VAL A 95 -12.49 -7.69 -21.46
C VAL A 95 -11.02 -8.16 -21.51
N LYS A 96 -10.09 -7.36 -22.07
CA LYS A 96 -8.68 -7.76 -22.21
C LYS A 96 -7.64 -6.77 -21.70
N PHE A 97 -7.97 -5.88 -20.77
CA PHE A 97 -6.92 -5.14 -20.08
C PHE A 97 -6.36 -5.93 -18.88
N ASN A 98 -5.12 -6.39 -19.07
CA ASN A 98 -4.33 -7.20 -18.14
C ASN A 98 -3.73 -6.33 -17.01
N ASN A 99 -4.55 -5.64 -16.20
CA ASN A 99 -4.08 -5.21 -14.87
C ASN A 99 -4.56 -6.25 -13.84
N PRO A 100 -3.70 -7.20 -13.42
CA PRO A 100 -4.13 -8.27 -12.54
C PRO A 100 -4.62 -7.76 -11.19
N ARG A 101 -4.12 -6.62 -10.72
CA ARG A 101 -4.59 -6.00 -9.49
C ARG A 101 -6.04 -5.55 -9.60
N ASN A 102 -6.40 -4.80 -10.65
CA ASN A 102 -7.78 -4.35 -10.85
C ASN A 102 -8.73 -5.55 -11.03
N GLU A 103 -8.28 -6.59 -11.75
CA GLU A 103 -9.06 -7.82 -11.89
C GLU A 103 -9.25 -8.54 -10.55
N LEU A 104 -8.22 -8.63 -9.70
CA LEU A 104 -8.36 -9.15 -8.34
C LEU A 104 -9.30 -8.28 -7.49
N GLU A 105 -9.20 -6.95 -7.54
CA GLU A 105 -10.14 -6.05 -6.85
C GLU A 105 -11.58 -6.35 -7.27
N ALA A 106 -11.84 -6.50 -8.58
CA ALA A 106 -13.16 -6.81 -9.10
C ALA A 106 -13.68 -8.19 -8.66
N LEU A 107 -12.83 -9.22 -8.72
CA LEU A 107 -13.17 -10.57 -8.26
C LEU A 107 -13.52 -10.58 -6.75
N HIS A 108 -12.75 -9.84 -5.93
CA HIS A 108 -12.99 -9.73 -4.49
C HIS A 108 -14.27 -8.98 -4.14
N SER A 109 -14.58 -7.89 -4.86
CA SER A 109 -15.85 -7.18 -4.70
C SER A 109 -17.06 -8.10 -4.93
N VAL A 110 -16.96 -8.98 -5.94
CA VAL A 110 -18.01 -9.97 -6.23
C VAL A 110 -18.08 -11.05 -5.16
N LEU A 111 -16.93 -11.58 -4.73
CA LEU A 111 -16.86 -12.57 -3.65
C LEU A 111 -17.48 -12.04 -2.35
N LEU A 112 -17.13 -10.81 -1.95
CA LEU A 112 -17.65 -10.18 -0.74
C LEU A 112 -19.17 -9.95 -0.82
N LEU A 113 -19.69 -9.59 -1.99
CA LEU A 113 -21.14 -9.51 -2.21
C LEU A 113 -21.80 -10.88 -2.02
N ILE A 114 -21.23 -11.95 -2.59
CA ILE A 114 -21.78 -13.31 -2.45
C ILE A 114 -21.73 -13.78 -1.00
N ASP A 115 -20.62 -13.57 -0.29
CA ASP A 115 -20.45 -13.95 1.11
C ASP A 115 -21.50 -13.25 2.01
N ASN A 116 -21.72 -11.95 1.81
CA ASN A 116 -22.76 -11.19 2.52
C ASN A 116 -24.17 -11.69 2.19
N SER A 117 -24.42 -12.09 0.94
CA SER A 117 -25.68 -12.70 0.52
C SER A 117 -25.92 -14.04 1.17
N ILE A 118 -24.90 -14.88 1.33
CA ILE A 118 -25.01 -16.18 2.01
C ILE A 118 -25.45 -15.99 3.46
N LEU A 119 -24.85 -15.04 4.18
CA LEU A 119 -25.18 -14.75 5.58
C LEU A 119 -26.65 -14.31 5.78
N SER A 120 -27.28 -13.76 4.73
CA SER A 120 -28.66 -13.24 4.79
C SER A 120 -29.70 -14.11 4.07
N ALA A 121 -29.30 -15.25 3.50
CA ALA A 121 -30.16 -16.11 2.67
C ALA A 121 -30.91 -17.21 3.45
N LYS A 122 -31.98 -17.74 2.82
CA LYS A 122 -32.69 -18.96 3.28
C LYS A 122 -32.01 -20.22 2.71
N HIS A 123 -32.14 -21.36 3.38
CA HIS A 123 -31.46 -22.63 3.06
C HIS A 123 -31.37 -22.99 1.56
N LEU A 124 -32.48 -23.03 0.81
CA LEU A 124 -32.47 -23.42 -0.62
C LEU A 124 -31.62 -22.47 -1.51
N ARG A 125 -31.42 -21.22 -1.08
CA ARG A 125 -30.63 -20.22 -1.82
C ARG A 125 -29.17 -20.22 -1.42
N VAL A 126 -28.84 -20.81 -0.26
CA VAL A 126 -27.45 -20.94 0.20
C VAL A 126 -26.68 -21.85 -0.75
N ASP A 127 -27.25 -22.97 -1.20
CA ASP A 127 -26.58 -23.90 -2.12
C ASP A 127 -26.16 -23.22 -3.43
N VAL A 128 -27.08 -22.45 -4.05
CA VAL A 128 -26.80 -21.73 -5.31
C VAL A 128 -25.76 -20.62 -5.12
N LEU A 129 -25.80 -19.91 -3.99
CA LEU A 129 -24.81 -18.89 -3.67
C LEU A 129 -23.45 -19.51 -3.37
N GLN A 130 -23.42 -20.70 -2.78
CA GLN A 130 -22.20 -21.47 -2.55
C GLN A 130 -21.58 -21.92 -3.88
N ASP A 131 -22.37 -22.38 -4.85
CA ASP A 131 -21.88 -22.69 -6.20
C ASP A 131 -21.23 -21.45 -6.85
N LEU A 132 -21.88 -20.29 -6.77
CA LEU A 132 -21.32 -19.03 -7.27
C LEU A 132 -20.03 -18.65 -6.54
N ARG A 133 -19.98 -18.86 -5.22
CA ARG A 133 -18.81 -18.62 -4.38
C ARG A 133 -17.63 -19.50 -4.81
N GLU A 134 -17.85 -20.77 -5.10
CA GLU A 134 -16.81 -21.68 -5.59
C GLU A 134 -16.31 -21.25 -6.97
N MET A 135 -17.22 -20.89 -7.88
CA MET A 135 -16.85 -20.41 -9.22
C MET A 135 -16.00 -19.13 -9.20
N ILE A 136 -16.29 -18.17 -8.31
CA ILE A 136 -15.48 -16.95 -8.18
C ILE A 136 -14.12 -17.26 -7.55
N LEU A 137 -14.05 -18.17 -6.56
CA LEU A 137 -12.78 -18.61 -5.97
C LEU A 137 -11.89 -19.32 -6.99
N ASP A 138 -12.47 -20.15 -7.87
CA ASP A 138 -11.74 -20.79 -8.97
C ASP A 138 -11.15 -19.76 -9.92
N LYS A 139 -11.88 -18.68 -10.25
CA LYS A 139 -11.35 -17.58 -11.05
C LYS A 139 -10.20 -16.85 -10.34
N ILE A 140 -10.31 -16.60 -9.03
CA ILE A 140 -9.24 -16.00 -8.21
C ILE A 140 -8.00 -16.90 -8.20
N ASN A 141 -8.18 -18.20 -8.01
CA ASN A 141 -7.08 -19.18 -8.00
C ASN A 141 -6.40 -19.27 -9.38
N ALA A 142 -7.19 -19.33 -10.46
CA ALA A 142 -6.67 -19.35 -11.82
C ALA A 142 -5.85 -18.09 -12.15
N LEU A 143 -6.35 -16.91 -11.76
CA LEU A 143 -5.61 -15.66 -11.93
C LEU A 143 -4.34 -15.64 -11.07
N GLY A 144 -4.44 -16.03 -9.79
CA GLY A 144 -3.31 -16.09 -8.86
C GLY A 144 -2.17 -16.97 -9.38
N ASN A 145 -2.51 -18.15 -9.92
CA ASN A 145 -1.53 -19.04 -10.54
C ASN A 145 -0.89 -18.43 -11.80
N LYS A 146 -1.65 -17.67 -12.59
CA LYS A 146 -1.15 -17.00 -13.80
C LYS A 146 -0.15 -15.89 -13.49
N ILE A 147 -0.32 -15.18 -12.37
CA ILE A 147 0.47 -13.99 -12.01
C ILE A 147 1.50 -14.25 -10.90
N ARG A 148 1.69 -15.52 -10.55
CA ARG A 148 2.62 -15.97 -9.53
C ARG A 148 4.04 -15.50 -9.85
N GLN A 149 4.78 -15.15 -8.81
CA GLN A 149 6.19 -14.74 -8.92
C GLN A 149 7.06 -15.83 -8.31
N ASP A 150 8.15 -16.17 -9.00
CA ASP A 150 9.09 -17.16 -8.49
C ASP A 150 9.84 -16.58 -7.28
N THR A 151 9.98 -17.40 -6.25
CA THR A 151 10.70 -17.05 -5.03
C THR A 151 12.01 -17.81 -5.00
N VAL A 152 13.13 -17.09 -5.00
CA VAL A 152 14.47 -17.66 -4.86
C VAL A 152 15.05 -17.17 -3.54
N LEU A 153 15.26 -18.10 -2.61
CA LEU A 153 15.86 -17.79 -1.32
C LEU A 153 17.37 -17.73 -1.46
N ALA A 154 18.00 -16.69 -0.92
CA ALA A 154 19.45 -16.62 -0.89
C ALA A 154 20.01 -17.65 0.08
N GLN A 155 21.10 -18.30 -0.31
CA GLN A 155 21.79 -19.26 0.53
C GLN A 155 22.77 -18.56 1.48
N ASN A 156 22.93 -19.09 2.69
CA ASN A 156 23.93 -18.67 3.68
C ASN A 156 23.75 -17.27 4.29
N VAL A 157 22.53 -16.71 4.26
CA VAL A 157 22.21 -15.47 4.99
C VAL A 157 21.50 -15.85 6.30
N SER A 158 21.97 -15.32 7.44
CA SER A 158 21.30 -15.52 8.73
C SER A 158 20.13 -14.55 8.88
N CYS A 159 19.01 -15.06 9.41
CA CYS A 159 17.83 -14.28 9.78
C CYS A 159 17.59 -14.38 11.31
N ASP A 160 18.65 -14.44 12.12
CA ASP A 160 18.54 -14.65 13.57
C ASP A 160 17.74 -13.53 14.25
N LYS A 161 17.93 -12.28 13.83
CA LYS A 161 17.24 -11.12 14.43
C LYS A 161 15.76 -11.11 14.07
N GLU A 162 15.44 -11.41 12.82
CA GLU A 162 14.08 -11.54 12.30
C GLU A 162 13.36 -12.70 12.99
N THR A 163 14.07 -13.80 13.24
CA THR A 163 13.54 -14.95 14.00
C THR A 163 13.23 -14.57 15.44
N CYS A 164 14.14 -13.84 16.11
CA CYS A 164 13.89 -13.32 17.46
C CYS A 164 12.69 -12.36 17.51
N LEU A 165 12.55 -11.48 16.51
CA LEU A 165 11.40 -10.59 16.37
C LEU A 165 10.09 -11.38 16.17
N LEU A 166 10.11 -12.42 15.35
CA LEU A 166 8.93 -13.26 15.13
C LEU A 166 8.52 -13.99 16.41
N GLN A 167 9.48 -14.57 17.14
CA GLN A 167 9.25 -15.23 18.42
C GLN A 167 8.72 -14.26 19.50
N TRP A 168 9.30 -13.06 19.58
CA TRP A 168 8.80 -12.00 20.45
C TRP A 168 7.35 -11.62 20.08
N GLY A 169 7.08 -11.47 18.78
CA GLY A 169 5.74 -11.18 18.27
C GLY A 169 4.73 -12.25 18.65
N GLU A 170 5.05 -13.53 18.42
CA GLU A 170 4.22 -14.68 18.80
C GLU A 170 3.96 -14.68 20.31
N GLY A 171 4.98 -14.40 21.12
CA GLY A 171 4.85 -14.24 22.58
C GLY A 171 3.96 -13.06 23.00
N ALA A 172 3.89 -12.01 22.18
CA ALA A 172 3.01 -10.85 22.36
C ALA A 172 1.61 -11.03 21.74
N GLY A 173 1.30 -12.20 21.19
CA GLY A 173 -0.01 -12.55 20.64
C GLY A 173 -0.15 -12.36 19.12
N VAL A 174 0.93 -12.07 18.40
CA VAL A 174 0.93 -12.10 16.92
C VAL A 174 0.64 -13.52 16.45
N GLN A 175 -0.31 -13.67 15.54
CA GLN A 175 -0.54 -14.94 14.85
C GLN A 175 -0.01 -14.81 13.42
N THR A 176 0.91 -15.69 13.05
CA THR A 176 1.56 -15.65 11.73
C THR A 176 1.59 -17.02 11.06
N LYS A 177 1.23 -17.02 9.78
CA LYS A 177 1.43 -18.15 8.86
C LYS A 177 2.64 -17.94 7.95
N LEU A 178 3.47 -16.95 8.28
CA LEU A 178 4.62 -16.53 7.51
C LEU A 178 5.90 -16.68 8.33
N ASP A 179 6.97 -17.10 7.67
CA ASP A 179 8.35 -16.99 8.14
C ASP A 179 9.06 -15.83 7.45
N ILE A 180 10.17 -15.38 8.02
CA ILE A 180 11.02 -14.36 7.40
C ILE A 180 12.24 -15.05 6.81
N ALA A 181 12.53 -14.75 5.56
CA ALA A 181 13.68 -15.28 4.84
C ALA A 181 14.33 -14.19 3.99
N TYR A 182 15.53 -14.47 3.53
CA TYR A 182 16.22 -13.61 2.58
C TYR A 182 15.91 -14.04 1.15
N VAL A 183 15.29 -13.15 0.37
CA VAL A 183 14.87 -13.39 -1.01
C VAL A 183 15.80 -12.64 -1.96
N GLU A 184 16.33 -13.34 -2.97
CA GLU A 184 17.23 -12.77 -3.96
C GLU A 184 16.59 -11.56 -4.68
N GLY A 185 17.30 -10.43 -4.67
CA GLY A 185 16.87 -9.19 -5.30
C GLY A 185 15.77 -8.40 -4.57
N ALA A 186 15.22 -8.93 -3.47
CA ALA A 186 14.22 -8.24 -2.64
C ALA A 186 14.68 -7.99 -1.20
N GLY A 187 15.77 -8.63 -0.76
CA GLY A 187 16.23 -8.52 0.61
C GLY A 187 15.40 -9.43 1.54
N ARG A 188 15.16 -8.98 2.76
CA ARG A 188 14.30 -9.72 3.71
C ARG A 188 12.86 -9.68 3.23
N GLY A 189 12.18 -10.82 3.30
CA GLY A 189 10.81 -10.98 2.84
C GLY A 189 10.05 -12.04 3.65
N ALA A 190 8.74 -11.89 3.72
CA ALA A 190 7.87 -12.87 4.35
C ALA A 190 7.50 -14.01 3.38
N ILE A 191 7.69 -15.27 3.79
CA ILE A 191 7.39 -16.46 3.00
C ILE A 191 6.29 -17.29 3.68
N ALA A 192 5.41 -17.92 2.91
CA ALA A 192 4.33 -18.73 3.49
C ALA A 192 4.86 -20.05 4.06
N ARG A 193 4.48 -20.37 5.30
CA ARG A 193 4.80 -21.65 5.98
C ARG A 193 4.03 -22.83 5.39
N GLU A 194 2.86 -22.55 4.85
CA GLU A 194 1.90 -23.53 4.34
C GLU A 194 1.21 -22.99 3.08
N ASN A 195 0.44 -23.83 2.39
CA ASN A 195 -0.39 -23.36 1.29
C ASN A 195 -1.58 -22.57 1.86
N LEU A 196 -1.69 -21.31 1.47
CA LEU A 196 -2.73 -20.39 1.90
C LEU A 196 -3.70 -20.10 0.75
N LYS A 197 -4.99 -20.03 1.06
CA LYS A 197 -6.06 -19.75 0.11
C LYS A 197 -6.48 -18.28 0.16
N ALA A 198 -7.16 -17.82 -0.88
CA ALA A 198 -7.85 -16.52 -0.82
C ALA A 198 -8.84 -16.50 0.36
N GLY A 199 -8.80 -15.43 1.14
CA GLY A 199 -9.56 -15.25 2.38
C GLY A 199 -8.83 -15.68 3.66
N ASP A 200 -7.77 -16.49 3.57
CA ASP A 200 -6.98 -16.86 4.76
C ASP A 200 -6.26 -15.63 5.33
N ILE A 201 -6.15 -15.57 6.65
CA ILE A 201 -5.37 -14.54 7.35
C ILE A 201 -3.91 -14.98 7.40
N ALA A 202 -3.05 -14.28 6.67
CA ALA A 202 -1.62 -14.58 6.64
C ALA A 202 -0.92 -14.10 7.93
N LEU A 203 -1.37 -12.97 8.46
CA LEU A 203 -0.83 -12.32 9.64
C LEU A 203 -1.95 -11.61 10.41
N GLU A 204 -1.93 -11.70 11.75
CA GLU A 204 -2.82 -10.98 12.66
C GLU A 204 -1.99 -10.34 13.77
N ILE A 205 -2.05 -9.01 13.86
CA ILE A 205 -1.23 -8.19 14.78
C ILE A 205 -2.13 -7.54 15.83
N PRO A 206 -2.03 -7.92 17.12
CA PRO A 206 -2.72 -7.21 18.20
C PRO A 206 -2.33 -5.73 18.24
N VAL A 207 -3.29 -4.85 18.57
CA VAL A 207 -3.04 -3.40 18.69
C VAL A 207 -1.88 -3.07 19.65
N THR A 208 -1.66 -3.89 20.68
CA THR A 208 -0.57 -3.72 21.65
C THR A 208 0.83 -3.85 21.05
N VAL A 209 0.97 -4.49 19.89
CA VAL A 209 2.25 -4.66 19.17
C VAL A 209 2.49 -3.51 18.18
N ILE A 210 1.45 -2.77 17.81
CA ILE A 210 1.54 -1.67 16.84
C ILE A 210 2.18 -0.45 17.51
N ILE A 211 3.21 0.11 16.86
CA ILE A 211 3.82 1.36 17.28
C ILE A 211 3.02 2.50 16.63
N SER A 212 2.33 3.26 17.47
CA SER A 212 1.56 4.45 17.07
C SER A 212 1.93 5.64 17.96
N GLU A 213 1.24 6.76 17.76
CA GLU A 213 1.39 7.99 18.57
C GLU A 213 1.35 7.74 20.09
N GLU A 214 0.64 6.69 20.53
CA GLU A 214 0.58 6.25 21.92
C GLU A 214 1.97 5.93 22.52
N ALA A 215 2.92 5.51 21.69
CA ALA A 215 4.31 5.28 22.11
C ALA A 215 4.99 6.58 22.56
N VAL A 216 4.72 7.69 21.86
CA VAL A 216 5.22 9.02 22.23
C VAL A 216 4.51 9.48 23.50
N HIS A 217 3.18 9.36 23.59
CA HIS A 217 2.40 9.79 24.76
C HIS A 217 2.88 9.16 26.09
N LYS A 218 3.41 7.94 26.03
CA LYS A 218 3.95 7.22 27.19
C LYS A 218 5.41 7.55 27.51
N SER A 219 6.07 8.33 26.66
CA SER A 219 7.47 8.71 26.81
C SER A 219 7.65 10.03 27.58
N ASP A 220 8.86 10.24 28.07
CA ASP A 220 9.30 11.50 28.67
C ASP A 220 9.38 12.68 27.67
N MET A 221 9.29 12.40 26.36
CA MET A 221 9.36 13.40 25.30
C MET A 221 8.04 14.15 25.11
N PHE A 222 6.90 13.51 25.36
CA PHE A 222 5.59 14.07 25.03
C PHE A 222 5.28 15.41 25.71
N PRO A 223 5.52 15.61 27.03
CA PRO A 223 5.23 16.87 27.70
C PRO A 223 6.05 18.07 27.17
N ILE A 224 7.11 17.81 26.41
CA ILE A 224 7.94 18.80 25.74
C ILE A 224 7.41 19.05 24.33
N LEU A 225 7.26 17.96 23.55
CA LEU A 225 6.86 18.04 22.15
C LEU A 225 5.43 18.58 21.98
N GLU A 226 4.50 18.28 22.88
CA GLU A 226 3.12 18.80 22.80
C GLU A 226 3.04 20.34 22.84
N LYS A 227 4.07 21.00 23.39
CA LYS A 227 4.16 22.46 23.52
C LYS A 227 4.88 23.11 22.35
N PHE A 228 5.52 22.32 21.49
CA PHE A 228 6.27 22.82 20.36
C PHE A 228 5.31 23.17 19.23
N GLU A 229 5.20 24.46 18.90
CA GLU A 229 4.24 24.92 17.89
C GLU A 229 4.57 24.33 16.51
N GLY A 230 3.56 23.76 15.84
CA GLY A 230 3.68 23.25 14.48
C GLY A 230 4.28 21.84 14.35
N ILE A 231 4.70 21.18 15.43
CA ILE A 231 5.18 19.80 15.35
C ILE A 231 4.02 18.84 15.06
N THR A 232 4.22 17.91 14.14
CA THR A 232 3.22 16.88 13.81
C THR A 232 3.45 15.62 14.63
N SER A 233 2.40 14.81 14.83
CA SER A 233 2.50 13.49 15.46
C SER A 233 3.51 12.59 14.75
N GLU A 234 3.61 12.67 13.42
CA GLU A 234 4.64 11.98 12.64
C GLU A 234 6.06 12.43 13.02
N THR A 235 6.30 13.73 13.14
CA THR A 235 7.60 14.24 13.57
C THR A 235 7.93 13.79 15.00
N MET A 236 6.95 13.78 15.91
CA MET A 236 7.17 13.26 17.25
C MET A 236 7.57 11.76 17.23
N LEU A 237 6.94 10.96 16.38
CA LEU A 237 7.25 9.54 16.22
C LEU A 237 8.64 9.30 15.62
N LEU A 238 9.06 10.14 14.68
CA LEU A 238 10.42 10.14 14.15
C LEU A 238 11.45 10.36 15.27
N LEU A 239 11.27 11.42 16.06
CA LEU A 239 12.13 11.75 17.19
C LEU A 239 12.18 10.62 18.22
N TRP A 240 11.01 10.10 18.59
CA TRP A 240 10.89 8.97 19.52
C TRP A 240 11.67 7.75 19.01
N SER A 241 11.57 7.45 17.70
CA SER A 241 12.26 6.31 17.10
C SER A 241 13.78 6.46 17.11
N MET A 242 14.30 7.68 17.00
CA MET A 242 15.74 7.96 17.11
C MET A 242 16.27 7.56 18.49
N LYS A 243 15.57 7.97 19.56
CA LYS A 243 15.93 7.59 20.94
C LYS A 243 15.71 6.10 21.20
N GLU A 244 14.56 5.58 20.80
CA GLU A 244 14.13 4.22 21.12
C GLU A 244 15.02 3.14 20.47
N LYS A 245 15.58 3.42 19.28
CA LYS A 245 16.58 2.56 18.61
C LYS A 245 17.76 2.20 19.53
N HIS A 246 18.13 3.10 20.45
CA HIS A 246 19.26 2.90 21.37
C HIS A 246 18.84 2.46 22.77
N ASN A 247 17.53 2.36 23.03
CA ASN A 247 16.97 1.96 24.31
C ASN A 247 16.98 0.43 24.48
N ARG A 248 17.86 -0.07 25.36
CA ARG A 248 18.00 -1.52 25.62
C ARG A 248 16.82 -2.13 26.38
N ASP A 249 16.05 -1.29 27.08
CA ASP A 249 14.88 -1.71 27.86
C ASP A 249 13.57 -1.45 27.10
N SER A 250 13.65 -1.11 25.81
CA SER A 250 12.49 -0.89 24.95
C SER A 250 11.62 -2.14 24.85
N ASN A 251 10.29 -1.95 24.97
CA ASN A 251 9.32 -2.99 24.64
C ASN A 251 9.41 -3.44 23.17
N PHE A 252 9.93 -2.57 22.30
CA PHE A 252 10.09 -2.80 20.86
C PHE A 252 11.54 -3.11 20.48
N LYS A 253 12.39 -3.48 21.45
CA LYS A 253 13.81 -3.76 21.21
C LYS A 253 14.04 -4.74 20.04
N PHE A 254 13.31 -5.85 20.00
CA PHE A 254 13.46 -6.84 18.94
C PHE A 254 13.08 -6.30 17.56
N TYR A 255 12.15 -5.35 17.50
CA TYR A 255 11.80 -4.67 16.26
C TYR A 255 12.96 -3.79 15.79
N PHE A 256 13.47 -2.91 16.66
CA PHE A 256 14.58 -2.03 16.33
C PHE A 256 15.89 -2.78 16.01
N ASP A 257 16.18 -3.87 16.71
CA ASP A 257 17.36 -4.69 16.44
C ASP A 257 17.32 -5.32 15.04
N ALA A 258 16.12 -5.72 14.58
CA ALA A 258 15.88 -6.34 13.29
C ALA A 258 15.74 -5.34 12.14
N LEU A 259 15.66 -4.03 12.40
CA LEU A 259 15.64 -3.02 11.34
C LEU A 259 17.00 -2.93 10.63
N PRO A 260 17.03 -2.52 9.35
CA PRO A 260 18.29 -2.24 8.68
C PRO A 260 19.06 -1.12 9.38
N ALA A 261 20.39 -1.24 9.40
CA ALA A 261 21.26 -0.19 9.91
C ALA A 261 21.22 1.06 9.01
N VAL A 262 21.05 0.86 7.70
CA VAL A 262 21.02 1.90 6.66
C VAL A 262 19.93 1.53 5.65
N PHE A 263 19.19 2.51 5.15
CA PHE A 263 18.24 2.31 4.05
C PHE A 263 18.87 2.72 2.72
N ASN A 264 18.43 2.07 1.64
CA ASN A 264 18.91 2.34 0.28
C ASN A 264 17.89 3.16 -0.51
N THR A 265 17.23 4.13 0.15
CA THR A 265 16.26 4.99 -0.53
C THR A 265 16.97 6.06 -1.36
N GLY A 266 16.26 6.69 -2.29
CA GLY A 266 16.76 7.86 -3.02
C GLY A 266 17.29 8.96 -2.09
N LEU A 267 16.74 9.09 -0.89
CA LEU A 267 17.20 10.06 0.11
C LEU A 267 18.63 9.78 0.59
N SER A 268 19.04 8.51 0.59
CA SER A 268 20.40 8.06 0.98
C SER A 268 21.33 7.84 -0.21
N PHE A 269 20.91 8.12 -1.45
CA PHE A 269 21.79 8.01 -2.61
C PHE A 269 23.03 8.89 -2.47
N GLY A 270 24.18 8.25 -2.70
CA GLY A 270 25.48 8.91 -2.80
C GLY A 270 25.68 9.62 -4.14
N VAL A 271 26.81 10.31 -4.27
CA VAL A 271 27.12 11.14 -5.45
C VAL A 271 27.09 10.33 -6.74
N ASP A 272 27.68 9.12 -6.74
CA ASP A 272 27.72 8.25 -7.93
C ASP A 272 26.31 7.88 -8.42
N ALA A 273 25.40 7.52 -7.50
CA ALA A 273 24.03 7.18 -7.84
C ALA A 273 23.23 8.40 -8.34
N LEU A 274 23.48 9.59 -7.78
CA LEU A 274 22.84 10.83 -8.23
C LEU A 274 23.33 11.27 -9.62
N LEU A 275 24.61 11.07 -9.94
CA LEU A 275 25.17 11.38 -11.26
C LEU A 275 24.52 10.55 -12.37
N GLU A 276 24.14 9.31 -12.08
CA GLU A 276 23.44 8.44 -13.03
C GLU A 276 21.98 8.87 -13.27
N LEU A 277 21.44 9.72 -12.41
CA LEU A 277 20.12 10.33 -12.58
C LEU A 277 20.18 11.69 -13.28
N ASP A 278 21.37 12.14 -13.71
CA ASP A 278 21.54 13.43 -14.37
C ASP A 278 20.63 13.56 -15.62
N GLY A 279 20.00 14.72 -15.75
CA GLY A 279 19.01 15.00 -16.80
C GLY A 279 17.64 14.33 -16.61
N THR A 280 17.39 13.66 -15.47
CA THR A 280 16.06 13.09 -15.15
C THR A 280 15.32 13.93 -14.12
N LEU A 281 13.98 13.93 -14.19
CA LEU A 281 13.12 14.57 -13.18
C LEU A 281 13.28 13.94 -11.79
N LEU A 282 13.65 12.65 -11.73
CA LEU A 282 13.86 11.95 -10.47
C LEU A 282 15.03 12.52 -9.66
N LEU A 283 16.08 13.02 -10.32
CA LEU A 283 17.18 13.68 -9.63
C LEU A 283 16.67 14.94 -8.89
N GLU A 284 15.89 15.77 -9.56
CA GLU A 284 15.32 16.98 -8.98
C GLU A 284 14.39 16.64 -7.81
N GLU A 285 13.53 15.62 -7.96
CA GLU A 285 12.66 15.14 -6.89
C GLU A 285 13.45 14.69 -5.64
N ILE A 286 14.52 13.92 -5.82
CA ILE A 286 15.36 13.44 -4.72
C ILE A 286 16.10 14.59 -4.03
N VAL A 287 16.69 15.51 -4.81
CA VAL A 287 17.41 16.67 -4.27
C VAL A 287 16.48 17.54 -3.44
N GLN A 288 15.29 17.88 -3.97
CA GLN A 288 14.30 18.67 -3.24
C GLN A 288 13.83 17.98 -1.96
N ALA A 289 13.60 16.66 -2.00
CA ALA A 289 13.22 15.90 -0.81
C ALA A 289 14.32 15.92 0.25
N LYS A 290 15.59 15.78 -0.14
CA LYS A 290 16.75 15.86 0.78
C LYS A 290 16.91 17.25 1.39
N GLU A 291 16.78 18.30 0.59
CA GLU A 291 16.82 19.70 1.06
C GLU A 291 15.70 19.98 2.05
N HIS A 292 14.48 19.52 1.75
CA HIS A 292 13.34 19.68 2.65
C HIS A 292 13.56 19.02 4.02
N LEU A 293 14.07 17.78 4.03
CA LEU A 293 14.42 17.10 5.29
C LEU A 293 15.54 17.83 6.04
N ARG A 294 16.53 18.37 5.31
CA ARG A 294 17.62 19.13 5.92
C ARG A 294 17.11 20.39 6.61
N SER A 295 16.23 21.15 5.95
CA SER A 295 15.59 22.31 6.55
C SER A 295 14.79 21.94 7.80
N GLN A 296 13.99 20.87 7.76
CA GLN A 296 13.27 20.41 8.95
C GLN A 296 14.20 20.07 10.12
N TYR A 297 15.32 19.39 9.84
CA TYR A 297 16.32 19.09 10.87
C TYR A 297 16.92 20.37 11.48
N ASP A 298 17.37 21.29 10.62
CA ASP A 298 18.04 22.52 11.05
C ASP A 298 17.08 23.48 11.80
N GLU A 299 15.77 23.43 11.53
CA GLU A 299 14.75 24.18 12.25
C GLU A 299 14.41 23.58 13.63
N LEU A 300 14.38 22.24 13.74
CA LEU A 300 13.87 21.54 14.91
C LEU A 300 14.93 21.32 15.99
N PHE A 301 16.08 20.77 15.63
CA PHE A 301 17.03 20.24 16.61
C PHE A 301 17.78 21.28 17.42
N PRO A 302 18.22 22.43 16.86
CA PRO A 302 18.87 23.45 17.66
C PRO A 302 18.01 23.93 18.84
N ALA A 303 16.68 24.04 18.64
CA ALA A 303 15.75 24.44 19.69
C ALA A 303 15.56 23.32 20.73
N LEU A 304 15.27 22.09 20.31
CA LEU A 304 15.03 20.96 21.22
C LEU A 304 16.24 20.65 22.12
N TYR A 305 17.45 20.66 21.55
CA TYR A 305 18.66 20.41 22.32
C TYR A 305 18.99 21.56 23.29
N HIS A 306 18.79 22.82 22.88
CA HIS A 306 19.10 23.96 23.75
C HIS A 306 18.20 24.00 25.00
N ASP A 307 16.90 23.73 24.81
CA ASP A 307 15.91 23.81 25.88
C ASP A 307 15.87 22.54 26.75
N HIS A 308 16.13 21.37 26.14
CA HIS A 308 15.97 20.06 26.79
C HIS A 308 17.10 19.05 26.45
N PRO A 309 18.37 19.36 26.79
CA PRO A 309 19.53 18.53 26.40
C PRO A 309 19.56 17.14 27.08
N ASP A 310 18.84 16.97 28.18
CA ASP A 310 18.68 15.70 28.89
C ASP A 310 17.78 14.71 28.15
N ILE A 311 16.77 15.21 27.44
CA ILE A 311 15.83 14.40 26.64
C ILE A 311 16.31 14.29 25.18
N PHE A 312 16.95 15.34 24.66
CA PHE A 312 17.44 15.44 23.28
C PHE A 312 18.97 15.56 23.19
N PRO A 313 19.76 14.57 23.67
CA PRO A 313 21.21 14.64 23.61
C PRO A 313 21.74 14.62 22.16
N PRO A 314 22.72 15.46 21.81
CA PRO A 314 23.14 15.68 20.43
C PRO A 314 23.71 14.42 19.76
N ASP A 315 24.28 13.50 20.53
CA ASP A 315 24.82 12.23 20.02
C ASP A 315 23.73 11.26 19.52
N LEU A 316 22.50 11.39 20.01
CA LEU A 316 21.36 10.57 19.55
C LEU A 316 20.57 11.27 18.44
N TYR A 317 20.67 12.59 18.34
CA TYR A 317 19.87 13.40 17.43
C TYR A 317 20.72 14.07 16.34
N THR A 318 21.59 13.29 15.69
CA THR A 318 22.36 13.73 14.53
C THR A 318 21.54 13.70 13.24
N TRP A 319 22.06 14.32 12.19
CA TRP A 319 21.45 14.29 10.85
C TRP A 319 21.27 12.87 10.32
N GLU A 320 22.25 11.99 10.55
CA GLU A 320 22.21 10.60 10.08
C GLU A 320 21.10 9.80 10.78
N HIS A 321 20.93 9.99 12.10
CA HIS A 321 19.84 9.34 12.83
C HIS A 321 18.47 9.90 12.44
N PHE A 322 18.38 11.21 12.15
CA PHE A 322 17.14 11.82 11.68
C PHE A 322 16.75 11.29 10.30
N LEU A 323 17.70 11.28 9.36
CA LEU A 323 17.47 10.71 8.03
C LEU A 323 17.08 9.23 8.11
N TRP A 324 17.77 8.43 8.94
CA TRP A 324 17.41 7.03 9.17
C TRP A 324 15.99 6.88 9.73
N ALA A 325 15.58 7.72 10.67
CA ALA A 325 14.21 7.69 11.18
C ALA A 325 13.20 8.08 10.10
N CYS A 326 13.48 9.09 9.28
CA CYS A 326 12.62 9.47 8.15
C CYS A 326 12.44 8.30 7.18
N GLU A 327 13.53 7.66 6.78
CA GLU A 327 13.49 6.52 5.87
C GLU A 327 12.76 5.31 6.48
N LEU A 328 12.93 5.03 7.77
CA LEU A 328 12.16 4.02 8.49
C LEU A 328 10.66 4.27 8.35
N TRP A 329 10.20 5.47 8.69
CA TRP A 329 8.77 5.77 8.65
C TRP A 329 8.24 5.88 7.23
N TYR A 330 9.02 6.35 6.26
CA TYR A 330 8.58 6.43 4.87
C TYR A 330 8.47 5.06 4.20
N SER A 331 9.36 4.12 4.55
CA SER A 331 9.41 2.80 3.91
C SER A 331 8.64 1.70 4.66
N ASN A 332 8.45 1.80 5.97
CA ASN A 332 7.85 0.74 6.79
C ASN A 332 6.53 1.11 7.47
N SER A 333 6.08 2.37 7.42
CA SER A 333 4.82 2.74 8.06
C SER A 333 3.59 2.31 7.27
N MET A 334 2.52 2.03 7.99
CA MET A 334 1.20 1.74 7.46
C MET A 334 0.18 2.70 8.05
N LYS A 335 -0.81 3.07 7.25
CA LYS A 335 -1.96 3.80 7.76
C LYS A 335 -2.96 2.83 8.39
N VAL A 336 -3.33 3.07 9.64
CA VAL A 336 -4.21 2.21 10.42
C VAL A 336 -5.41 3.01 10.92
N VAL A 337 -6.61 2.49 10.63
CA VAL A 337 -7.89 2.95 11.17
C VAL A 337 -8.21 2.14 12.42
N PHE A 338 -8.30 2.83 13.55
CA PHE A 338 -8.65 2.25 14.84
C PHE A 338 -10.17 2.18 15.03
N PRO A 339 -10.68 1.41 16.02
CA PRO A 339 -12.12 1.25 16.26
C PRO A 339 -12.85 2.56 16.61
N ASP A 340 -12.12 3.55 17.11
CA ASP A 340 -12.60 4.91 17.40
C ASP A 340 -12.55 5.85 16.18
N GLU A 341 -12.38 5.29 14.98
CA GLU A 341 -12.27 5.99 13.69
C GLU A 341 -11.04 6.89 13.56
N ARG A 342 -10.11 6.88 14.54
CA ARG A 342 -8.83 7.57 14.39
C ARG A 342 -7.99 6.90 13.32
N PHE A 343 -7.38 7.72 12.49
CA PHE A 343 -6.48 7.32 11.43
C PHE A 343 -5.06 7.73 11.79
N GLN A 344 -4.17 6.77 11.98
CA GLN A 344 -2.80 7.04 12.39
C GLN A 344 -1.79 6.37 11.45
N THR A 345 -0.62 7.00 11.34
CA THR A 345 0.57 6.41 10.74
C THR A 345 1.24 5.55 11.81
N CYS A 346 1.43 4.26 11.53
CA CYS A 346 1.95 3.31 12.51
C CYS A 346 3.09 2.49 11.92
N LEU A 347 4.07 2.08 12.73
CA LEU A 347 4.93 0.95 12.40
C LEU A 347 4.26 -0.32 12.92
N VAL A 348 4.22 -1.35 12.08
CA VAL A 348 3.57 -2.63 12.40
C VAL A 348 4.66 -3.70 12.38
N PRO A 349 5.24 -4.04 13.55
CA PRO A 349 6.26 -5.10 13.65
C PRO A 349 5.79 -6.40 12.99
N VAL A 350 6.75 -7.17 12.46
CA VAL A 350 6.53 -8.37 11.61
C VAL A 350 5.91 -8.06 10.24
N ALA A 351 4.85 -7.26 10.17
CA ALA A 351 4.22 -6.89 8.89
C ALA A 351 5.16 -6.07 7.98
N GLY A 352 6.14 -5.38 8.56
CA GLY A 352 7.17 -4.65 7.81
C GLY A 352 8.06 -5.50 6.89
N PHE A 353 8.04 -6.84 6.99
CA PHE A 353 8.75 -7.75 6.07
C PHE A 353 7.92 -8.19 4.86
N LEU A 354 6.65 -7.78 4.78
CA LEU A 354 5.86 -8.03 3.58
C LEU A 354 6.31 -7.07 2.48
N ASN A 355 7.04 -7.59 1.49
CA ASN A 355 7.50 -6.81 0.36
C ASN A 355 6.36 -6.41 -0.59
N HIS A 356 6.62 -5.41 -1.42
CA HIS A 356 5.67 -4.99 -2.45
C HIS A 356 5.71 -5.86 -3.70
N SER A 357 4.57 -5.97 -4.36
CA SER A 357 4.45 -6.47 -5.72
C SER A 357 3.32 -5.77 -6.45
N ILE A 358 3.43 -5.65 -7.79
CA ILE A 358 2.33 -5.24 -8.67
C ILE A 358 1.18 -6.27 -8.67
N ASN A 359 1.47 -7.51 -8.27
CA ASN A 359 0.54 -8.63 -8.13
C ASN A 359 0.50 -9.10 -6.66
N PRO A 360 0.09 -8.24 -5.72
CA PRO A 360 0.19 -8.52 -4.31
C PRO A 360 -0.73 -9.65 -3.87
N HIS A 361 -0.36 -10.31 -2.77
CA HIS A 361 -1.18 -11.29 -2.10
C HIS A 361 -2.19 -10.64 -1.16
N ILE A 362 -1.81 -9.54 -0.49
CA ILE A 362 -2.64 -8.82 0.47
C ILE A 362 -2.90 -7.41 -0.09
N MET A 363 -4.18 -7.08 -0.27
CA MET A 363 -4.60 -5.78 -0.83
C MET A 363 -5.50 -4.98 0.09
N GLN A 364 -6.27 -5.67 0.94
CA GLN A 364 -7.23 -5.08 1.86
C GLN A 364 -6.70 -5.25 3.28
N TYR A 365 -6.16 -4.18 3.86
CA TYR A 365 -5.62 -4.14 5.21
C TYR A 365 -5.72 -2.71 5.74
N GLY A 366 -5.25 -2.47 6.97
CA GLY A 366 -5.19 -1.13 7.55
C GLY A 366 -6.40 -0.73 8.38
N LYS A 367 -7.34 -1.65 8.68
CA LYS A 367 -8.42 -1.41 9.64
C LYS A 367 -8.34 -2.43 10.77
N VAL A 368 -8.37 -1.96 12.01
CA VAL A 368 -8.43 -2.81 13.20
C VAL A 368 -9.82 -3.43 13.30
N ASP A 369 -9.85 -4.75 13.48
CA ASP A 369 -11.06 -5.50 13.80
C ASP A 369 -11.45 -5.21 15.25
N SER A 370 -12.65 -4.67 15.47
CA SER A 370 -13.11 -4.29 16.81
C SER A 370 -13.42 -5.48 17.72
N THR A 371 -13.67 -6.66 17.15
CA THR A 371 -13.98 -7.88 17.90
C THR A 371 -12.71 -8.50 18.45
N THR A 372 -11.67 -8.59 17.62
CA THR A 372 -10.38 -9.20 18.01
C THR A 372 -9.36 -8.18 18.50
N ASN A 373 -9.63 -6.87 18.35
CA ASN A 373 -8.72 -5.77 18.63
C ASN A 373 -7.33 -5.96 17.98
N SER A 374 -7.34 -6.36 16.73
CA SER A 374 -6.16 -6.74 15.95
C SER A 374 -6.26 -6.25 14.51
N LEU A 375 -5.10 -6.01 13.89
CA LEU A 375 -4.96 -5.71 12.48
C LEU A 375 -4.72 -7.02 11.71
N LYS A 376 -5.59 -7.31 10.74
CA LYS A 376 -5.55 -8.56 9.95
C LYS A 376 -5.04 -8.30 8.53
N PHE A 377 -4.33 -9.29 7.99
CA PHE A 377 -3.78 -9.29 6.64
C PHE A 377 -4.37 -10.46 5.82
N PRO A 378 -5.61 -10.32 5.32
CA PRO A 378 -6.29 -11.35 4.53
C PRO A 378 -5.71 -11.45 3.11
N LEU A 379 -5.62 -12.69 2.60
CA LEU A 379 -5.16 -12.96 1.25
C LEU A 379 -6.24 -12.69 0.20
N SER A 380 -5.89 -11.88 -0.79
CA SER A 380 -6.65 -11.63 -2.01
C SER A 380 -6.37 -12.68 -3.10
N ARG A 381 -5.34 -13.50 -2.97
CA ARG A 381 -5.08 -14.62 -3.89
C ARG A 381 -4.30 -15.71 -3.14
N PRO A 382 -4.31 -16.97 -3.61
CA PRO A 382 -3.54 -18.02 -2.96
C PRO A 382 -2.04 -17.67 -2.92
N CYS A 383 -1.37 -18.19 -1.88
CA CYS A 383 0.07 -18.09 -1.67
C CYS A 383 0.58 -19.48 -1.27
N ASN A 384 1.46 -20.08 -2.07
CA ASN A 384 1.90 -21.45 -1.82
C ASN A 384 3.00 -21.51 -0.74
N ALA A 385 3.14 -22.67 -0.09
CA ALA A 385 4.23 -22.89 0.86
C ALA A 385 5.60 -22.60 0.21
N GLY A 386 6.43 -21.80 0.87
CA GLY A 386 7.72 -21.32 0.38
C GLY A 386 7.66 -20.15 -0.62
N GLU A 387 6.47 -19.73 -1.06
CA GLU A 387 6.29 -18.53 -1.88
C GLU A 387 6.39 -17.28 -1.00
N GLN A 388 7.00 -16.21 -1.53
CA GLN A 388 6.99 -14.91 -0.90
C GLN A 388 5.57 -14.32 -0.91
N CYS A 389 5.07 -13.97 0.28
CA CYS A 389 3.82 -13.27 0.46
C CYS A 389 4.05 -11.77 0.30
N PHE A 390 3.24 -11.13 -0.55
CA PHE A 390 3.44 -9.73 -0.94
C PHE A 390 2.28 -8.87 -0.47
N LEU A 391 2.59 -7.68 0.02
CA LEU A 391 1.63 -6.64 0.40
C LEU A 391 1.54 -5.57 -0.69
N SER A 392 0.36 -5.00 -0.88
CA SER A 392 0.23 -3.82 -1.73
C SER A 392 0.60 -2.55 -0.97
N TYR A 393 1.71 -1.89 -1.32
CA TYR A 393 2.04 -0.58 -0.73
C TYR A 393 1.17 0.56 -1.27
N GLY A 394 0.39 0.29 -2.32
CA GLY A 394 -0.44 1.26 -3.01
C GLY A 394 -0.26 1.21 -4.51
N LYS A 395 -0.85 2.18 -5.21
CA LYS A 395 -0.70 2.39 -6.67
C LYS A 395 0.38 3.46 -6.87
N LEU A 396 1.64 3.11 -6.57
CA LEU A 396 2.79 4.03 -6.51
C LEU A 396 3.61 3.99 -7.80
N SER A 397 4.15 5.13 -8.24
CA SER A 397 5.05 5.21 -9.41
C SER A 397 6.45 4.67 -9.09
N CYS A 398 7.23 4.38 -10.12
CA CYS A 398 8.61 3.92 -9.94
C CYS A 398 9.47 5.00 -9.26
N SER A 399 9.32 6.27 -9.66
CA SER A 399 10.01 7.40 -9.03
C SER A 399 9.75 7.43 -7.52
N HIS A 400 8.49 7.26 -7.14
CA HIS A 400 8.07 7.27 -5.75
C HIS A 400 8.68 6.12 -4.94
N VAL A 401 8.61 4.90 -5.47
CA VAL A 401 9.12 3.70 -4.79
C VAL A 401 10.64 3.76 -4.66
N VAL A 402 11.37 4.25 -5.66
CA VAL A 402 12.82 4.47 -5.57
C VAL A 402 13.15 5.49 -4.50
N THR A 403 12.47 6.64 -4.50
CA THR A 403 12.75 7.74 -3.56
C THR A 403 12.50 7.36 -2.11
N PHE A 404 11.42 6.64 -1.80
CA PHE A 404 10.98 6.44 -0.41
C PHE A 404 11.08 4.99 0.10
N TYR A 405 11.24 4.00 -0.78
CA TYR A 405 11.35 2.59 -0.41
C TYR A 405 12.65 1.92 -0.88
N GLY A 406 13.41 2.57 -1.77
CA GLY A 406 14.73 2.09 -2.17
C GLY A 406 14.74 0.87 -3.10
N PHE A 407 13.68 0.66 -3.87
CA PHE A 407 13.62 -0.39 -4.88
C PHE A 407 12.88 0.06 -6.14
N SER A 408 12.96 -0.75 -7.20
CA SER A 408 12.17 -0.60 -8.42
C SER A 408 11.48 -1.92 -8.72
N THR A 409 10.32 -1.86 -9.36
CA THR A 409 9.58 -3.06 -9.75
C THR A 409 10.29 -3.78 -10.90
N GLN A 410 10.39 -5.10 -10.83
CA GLN A 410 11.04 -5.89 -11.90
C GLN A 410 10.23 -5.96 -13.19
N ALA A 411 8.92 -5.77 -13.11
CA ALA A 411 7.99 -5.74 -14.22
C ALA A 411 7.48 -4.31 -14.45
N ASP A 412 6.91 -4.08 -15.63
CA ASP A 412 6.30 -2.80 -15.99
C ASP A 412 5.24 -2.40 -14.97
N ASN A 413 5.47 -1.25 -14.34
CA ASN A 413 4.57 -0.73 -13.32
C ASN A 413 3.40 0.00 -14.01
N PRO A 414 2.16 -0.50 -13.94
CA PRO A 414 1.01 0.16 -14.58
C PRO A 414 0.63 1.49 -13.92
N TYR A 415 1.25 1.83 -12.78
CA TYR A 415 1.03 3.07 -12.06
C TYR A 415 2.10 4.12 -12.32
N ASP A 416 3.06 3.84 -13.20
CA ASP A 416 4.13 4.79 -13.47
C ASP A 416 3.59 6.06 -14.14
N VAL A 417 4.25 7.19 -13.83
CA VAL A 417 3.84 8.52 -14.28
C VAL A 417 5.05 9.38 -14.57
N ILE A 418 4.92 10.25 -15.56
CA ILE A 418 5.85 11.33 -15.82
C ILE A 418 5.05 12.64 -15.77
N PRO A 419 5.40 13.58 -14.87
CA PRO A 419 4.79 14.90 -14.88
C PRO A 419 5.28 15.68 -16.10
N ILE A 420 4.37 16.40 -16.76
CA ILE A 420 4.66 17.29 -17.88
C ILE A 420 4.08 18.65 -17.53
N ASP A 421 4.96 19.62 -17.32
CA ASP A 421 4.55 21.00 -17.10
C ASP A 421 4.26 21.67 -18.45
N LEU A 422 2.99 22.02 -18.65
CA LEU A 422 2.55 22.80 -19.80
C LEU A 422 2.49 24.26 -19.36
N HIS A 423 3.50 25.04 -19.75
CA HIS A 423 3.44 26.49 -19.61
C HIS A 423 2.66 27.07 -20.78
N ASP A 424 1.47 27.61 -20.52
CA ASP A 424 0.76 28.44 -21.49
C ASP A 424 1.59 29.71 -21.74
N ALA A 425 1.92 29.98 -22.99
CA ALA A 425 2.84 31.05 -23.39
C ALA A 425 2.25 32.47 -23.24
N ASP A 426 1.13 32.64 -22.53
CA ASP A 426 0.27 33.84 -22.66
C ASP A 426 -0.27 34.40 -21.33
N ASP A 427 0.50 34.31 -20.24
CA ASP A 427 0.23 35.10 -19.02
C ASP A 427 1.42 36.03 -18.69
N SER A 428 1.47 37.15 -19.38
CA SER A 428 2.10 38.37 -18.87
C SER A 428 1.23 38.98 -17.77
N GLU A 429 1.86 39.32 -16.64
CA GLU A 429 1.31 40.11 -15.52
C GLU A 429 0.32 39.40 -14.56
N ASN A 430 0.86 38.53 -13.70
CA ASN A 430 0.61 38.67 -12.26
C ASN A 430 1.67 37.94 -11.43
N GLY A 431 2.11 38.60 -10.35
CA GLY A 431 3.24 38.18 -9.54
C GLY A 431 3.09 36.81 -8.88
N SER A 432 4.23 36.11 -8.83
CA SER A 432 4.56 34.96 -7.96
C SER A 432 3.38 34.13 -7.47
N GLN A 433 3.00 33.11 -8.25
CA GLN A 433 2.38 31.91 -7.71
C GLN A 433 3.29 30.72 -7.99
N MET A 434 3.83 30.14 -6.91
CA MET A 434 4.45 28.82 -6.95
C MET A 434 3.46 27.84 -7.55
N SER A 435 3.92 27.03 -8.51
CA SER A 435 3.14 26.00 -9.16
C SER A 435 2.68 24.93 -8.15
N ASP A 436 1.44 24.46 -8.33
CA ASP A 436 0.66 23.56 -7.46
C ASP A 436 1.32 22.18 -7.15
N TRP A 437 2.50 21.86 -7.71
CA TRP A 437 3.20 20.58 -7.47
C TRP A 437 3.80 20.47 -6.07
N THR A 438 4.16 21.61 -5.45
CA THR A 438 4.60 21.64 -4.05
C THR A 438 3.52 21.02 -3.13
N MET A 439 2.24 21.08 -3.50
CA MET A 439 1.15 20.52 -2.69
C MET A 439 0.96 19.00 -2.82
N HIS A 440 1.37 18.35 -3.91
CA HIS A 440 1.14 16.90 -4.08
C HIS A 440 2.30 16.02 -3.58
N MET A 441 3.50 16.58 -3.43
CA MET A 441 4.62 15.91 -2.75
C MET A 441 4.69 16.21 -1.24
N VAL A 442 4.04 17.30 -0.80
CA VAL A 442 3.91 17.72 0.61
C VAL A 442 2.51 17.43 1.19
N ARG A 443 1.66 16.65 0.50
CA ARG A 443 0.33 16.25 1.00
C ARG A 443 0.33 15.27 2.17
N GLY A 444 1.51 14.92 2.62
CA GLY A 444 1.67 14.34 3.93
C GLY A 444 1.61 15.35 5.06
N MET A 445 2.05 16.60 4.87
CA MET A 445 2.24 17.54 5.98
C MET A 445 1.25 18.71 6.02
N GLN A 446 0.24 18.79 5.13
CA GLN A 446 -0.85 19.78 5.28
C GLN A 446 -2.17 19.36 4.61
N ILE A 447 -3.30 19.60 5.31
CA ILE A 447 -4.69 19.34 4.91
C ILE A 447 -5.25 20.55 4.12
N GLY A 448 -5.97 20.29 3.02
CA GLY A 448 -7.13 21.10 2.61
C GLY A 448 -7.07 21.89 1.28
N LYS A 449 -7.72 21.32 0.24
CA LYS A 449 -8.54 21.92 -0.87
C LYS A 449 -8.25 21.26 -2.23
N ARG A 450 -9.35 20.99 -2.96
CA ARG A 450 -9.43 20.38 -4.31
C ARG A 450 -9.27 21.47 -5.38
N ASN A 451 -8.63 21.13 -6.50
CA ASN A 451 -9.03 21.54 -7.86
C ASN A 451 -8.38 20.60 -8.92
N ASP A 452 -9.13 20.35 -10.01
CA ASP A 452 -8.92 19.32 -11.04
C ASP A 452 -8.10 19.83 -12.24
N HIS A 453 -6.97 19.21 -12.63
CA HIS A 453 -6.40 19.32 -13.99
C HIS A 453 -5.75 18.00 -14.47
N LYS A 454 -5.87 17.71 -15.78
CA LYS A 454 -5.58 16.42 -16.46
C LYS A 454 -4.11 16.26 -16.83
N SER A 455 -3.56 15.05 -16.71
CA SER A 455 -2.22 14.64 -17.17
C SER A 455 -2.29 13.57 -18.28
N ILE A 456 -1.31 13.57 -19.19
CA ILE A 456 -1.14 12.59 -20.29
C ILE A 456 0.12 11.75 -19.98
N LYS A 457 0.07 10.43 -20.19
CA LYS A 457 1.10 9.46 -19.76
C LYS A 457 1.74 8.68 -20.91
N GLY A 458 3.04 8.41 -20.78
CA GLY A 458 3.81 7.40 -21.52
C GLY A 458 5.32 7.59 -21.30
N ALA A 459 6.06 6.52 -20.97
CA ALA A 459 7.51 6.54 -20.80
C ALA A 459 8.19 5.54 -21.77
N PRO A 460 9.41 5.82 -22.28
CA PRO A 460 10.19 4.87 -23.09
C PRO A 460 10.95 3.82 -22.26
N GLU A 461 11.11 2.61 -22.81
CA GLU A 461 11.75 1.42 -22.18
C GLU A 461 13.19 1.63 -21.66
N THR A 462 13.92 2.66 -22.12
CA THR A 462 15.33 2.88 -21.78
C THR A 462 15.57 3.38 -20.35
N CYS A 463 14.62 4.08 -19.73
CA CYS A 463 14.80 4.60 -18.37
C CYS A 463 14.68 3.50 -17.30
N ILE A 464 13.79 2.52 -17.51
CA ILE A 464 13.54 1.41 -16.57
C ILE A 464 14.76 0.46 -16.52
N TYR A 465 15.38 0.19 -17.67
CA TYR A 465 16.57 -0.66 -17.74
C TYR A 465 17.76 -0.08 -16.96
N THR A 466 18.00 1.23 -17.08
CA THR A 466 19.07 1.92 -16.33
C THR A 466 18.82 1.88 -14.82
N LEU A 467 17.59 2.17 -14.37
CA LEU A 467 17.21 2.11 -12.94
C LEU A 467 17.36 0.70 -12.34
N SER A 468 16.99 -0.35 -13.07
CA SER A 468 17.15 -1.74 -12.62
C SER A 468 18.63 -2.14 -12.47
N LYS A 469 19.50 -1.57 -13.30
CA LYS A 469 20.95 -1.83 -13.28
C LYS A 469 21.63 -1.07 -12.13
N LEU A 470 21.16 0.13 -11.79
CA LEU A 470 21.66 0.93 -10.67
C LEU A 470 21.44 0.23 -9.32
N ILE A 471 20.22 -0.28 -9.08
CA ILE A 471 19.90 -1.05 -7.85
C ILE A 471 20.75 -2.34 -7.76
N ARG A 472 21.02 -2.98 -8.91
CA ARG A 472 21.89 -4.17 -9.00
C ARG A 472 23.38 -3.87 -8.85
N MET A 473 23.84 -2.67 -9.21
CA MET A 473 25.25 -2.28 -9.12
C MET A 473 25.62 -1.80 -7.71
N GLU A 474 24.72 -1.12 -7.00
CA GLU A 474 24.86 -0.82 -5.56
C GLU A 474 24.91 -2.10 -4.72
N THR A 475 24.13 -3.13 -5.08
CA THR A 475 24.11 -4.44 -4.40
C THR A 475 25.32 -5.35 -4.68
N GLN A 476 26.17 -5.03 -5.66
CA GLN A 476 27.31 -5.88 -6.08
C GLN A 476 28.68 -5.47 -5.53
N LYS A 477 28.80 -4.39 -4.74
CA LYS A 477 30.12 -3.86 -4.31
C LYS A 477 30.60 -4.22 -2.91
N GLN A 478 29.88 -5.00 -2.09
CA GLN A 478 30.39 -5.50 -0.80
C GLN A 478 29.57 -6.73 -0.34
N PRO A 479 30.14 -7.61 0.51
CA PRO A 479 29.50 -8.88 0.87
C PRO A 479 28.12 -8.62 1.50
N LEU A 480 27.11 -9.26 0.91
CA LEU A 480 25.69 -9.18 1.23
C LEU A 480 25.41 -9.11 2.75
N ILE A 481 24.98 -7.93 3.19
CA ILE A 481 24.08 -7.71 4.32
C ILE A 481 23.06 -6.68 3.81
N VAL A 482 21.86 -7.12 3.41
CA VAL A 482 20.64 -6.30 3.30
C VAL A 482 19.54 -7.00 4.09
#